data_AF-A0A7R9WCJ3-F1
#
_entry.id   AF-A0A7R9WCJ3-F1
#
_cell.length_a   1.000
_cell.length_b   1.000
_cell.length_c   1.000
_cell.angle_alpha   90.00
_cell.angle_beta   90.00
_cell.angle_gamma   90.00
#
_symmetry.space_group_name_H-M   'P 1'
#
loop_
_entity.id
_entity.type
_entity.pdbx_description
1 polymer ?
#
loop_
_entity_poly.entity_id
_entity_poly.type
_entity_poly.pdbx_seq_one_letter_code
_entity_poly.pdbx_strand_id
1 'polypeptide(L)'
;SEVDSGDENVDAEMRVYCAYSLPAVVLLLGREGWDPPLKKCFLNLVMGTAAAEVELGEAKVEEGAAPVVGADVPLPVKRCLASSFHTVCHVLGRDVAFGSGVGTAADEKPVMLRIFEERFLRDTDDTVRLNVLRNLPQ
;
A
#
# COMPACT_ATOMS: atom_id res chain seq x y z
N SER A 1 -8.81 21.50 14.90
CA SER A 1 -7.76 22.40 14.39
C SER A 1 -6.96 21.63 13.37
N GLU A 2 -7.22 21.85 12.09
CA GLU A 2 -6.30 21.40 11.05
C GLU A 2 -4.99 22.13 11.27
N VAL A 3 -3.93 21.36 11.53
CA VAL A 3 -2.58 21.87 11.55
C VAL A 3 -2.20 22.02 10.09
N ASP A 4 -2.29 23.24 9.58
CA ASP A 4 -1.73 23.59 8.27
C ASP A 4 -0.20 23.49 8.40
N SER A 5 0.36 22.39 7.90
CA SER A 5 1.81 22.13 7.87
C SER A 5 2.54 23.06 6.91
N GLY A 6 1.82 23.84 6.07
CA GLY A 6 2.35 24.92 5.25
C GLY A 6 3.39 24.52 4.19
N ASP A 7 3.73 23.23 4.08
CA ASP A 7 4.81 22.79 3.22
C ASP A 7 4.51 21.40 2.66
N GLU A 8 3.81 21.36 1.52
CA GLU A 8 3.55 20.13 0.75
C GLU A 8 4.84 19.33 0.49
N ASN A 9 5.99 20.02 0.47
CA ASN A 9 7.31 19.41 0.32
C ASN A 9 7.76 18.66 1.58
N VAL A 10 7.49 19.18 2.78
CA VAL A 10 7.78 18.48 4.06
C VAL A 10 6.91 17.23 4.17
N ASP A 11 5.64 17.31 3.78
CA ASP A 11 4.75 16.15 3.77
C ASP A 11 5.21 15.08 2.75
N ALA A 12 5.73 15.50 1.59
CA ALA A 12 6.33 14.58 0.62
C ALA A 12 7.60 13.91 1.16
N GLU A 13 8.51 14.66 1.81
CA GLU A 13 9.71 14.10 2.44
C GLU A 13 9.37 13.14 3.58
N MET A 14 8.42 13.48 4.45
CA MET A 14 7.97 12.59 5.52
C MET A 14 7.40 11.28 4.96
N ARG A 15 6.60 11.33 3.88
CA ARG A 15 6.08 10.12 3.20
C ARG A 15 7.22 9.24 2.68
N VAL A 16 8.30 9.83 2.18
CA VAL A 16 9.50 9.10 1.72
C VAL A 16 10.16 8.36 2.89
N TYR A 17 10.44 9.04 4.01
CA TYR A 17 11.04 8.41 5.17
C TYR A 17 10.17 7.30 5.79
N CYS A 18 8.85 7.53 5.84
CA CYS A 18 7.89 6.53 6.31
C CYS A 18 7.88 5.28 5.42
N ALA A 19 7.92 5.44 4.10
CA ALA A 19 7.95 4.31 3.16
C ALA A 19 9.21 3.46 3.30
N TYR A 20 10.37 4.07 3.57
CA TYR A 20 11.62 3.33 3.85
C TYR A 20 11.57 2.57 5.17
N SER A 21 10.86 3.09 6.16
CA SER A 21 10.80 2.52 7.51
C SER A 21 9.75 1.41 7.62
N LEU A 22 8.73 1.40 6.76
CA LEU A 22 7.61 0.47 6.85
C LEU A 22 8.02 -1.02 6.89
N PRO A 23 8.95 -1.51 6.07
CA PRO A 23 9.36 -2.91 6.12
C PRO A 23 10.01 -3.25 7.46
N ALA A 24 10.79 -2.32 8.02
CA ALA A 24 11.38 -2.49 9.35
C ALA A 24 10.31 -2.50 10.45
N VAL A 25 9.30 -1.63 10.35
CA VAL A 25 8.16 -1.62 11.28
C VAL A 25 7.38 -2.93 11.21
N VAL A 26 7.04 -3.41 10.02
CA VAL A 26 6.32 -4.67 9.83
C VAL A 26 7.17 -5.86 10.29
N LEU A 27 8.49 -5.85 10.06
CA LEU A 27 9.41 -6.87 10.57
C LEU A 27 9.48 -6.88 12.11
N LEU A 28 9.52 -5.71 12.75
CA LEU A 28 9.61 -5.59 14.21
C LEU A 28 8.33 -6.03 14.92
N LEU A 29 7.19 -5.64 14.36
CA LEU A 29 5.88 -5.95 14.92
C LEU A 29 5.39 -7.35 14.53
N GLY A 30 5.97 -7.92 13.48
CA GLY A 30 5.55 -9.17 12.88
C GLY A 30 4.09 -9.12 12.40
N ARG A 31 3.55 -10.29 12.13
CA ARG A 31 2.14 -10.44 11.74
C ARG A 31 1.17 -9.94 12.81
N GLU A 32 1.49 -10.12 14.09
CA GLU A 32 0.59 -9.77 15.19
C GLU A 32 0.35 -8.27 15.33
N GLY A 33 1.30 -7.43 14.91
CA GLY A 33 1.11 -5.98 14.86
C GLY A 33 0.62 -5.46 13.52
N TRP A 34 0.12 -6.32 12.62
CA TRP A 34 -0.65 -5.88 11.44
C TRP A 34 -2.07 -5.46 11.86
N ASP A 35 -2.13 -4.39 12.65
CA ASP A 35 -3.36 -3.82 13.20
C ASP A 35 -4.06 -2.89 12.19
N PRO A 36 -5.33 -2.50 12.44
CA PRO A 36 -6.07 -1.63 11.53
C PRO A 36 -5.36 -0.28 11.24
N PRO A 37 -4.76 0.42 12.24
CA PRO A 37 -3.96 1.63 11.99
C PRO A 37 -2.77 1.44 11.05
N LEU A 38 -1.95 0.39 11.25
CA LEU A 38 -0.79 0.13 10.41
C LEU A 38 -1.20 -0.27 8.99
N LYS A 39 -2.23 -1.11 8.87
CA LYS A 39 -2.84 -1.47 7.59
C LYS A 39 -3.33 -0.22 6.85
N LYS A 40 -4.04 0.68 7.54
CA LYS A 40 -4.51 1.96 6.98
C LYS A 40 -3.36 2.83 6.50
N CYS A 41 -2.31 2.97 7.31
CA CYS A 41 -1.11 3.71 6.94
C CYS A 41 -0.47 3.14 5.67
N PHE A 42 -0.31 1.83 5.57
CA PHE A 42 0.23 1.18 4.38
C PHE A 42 -0.63 1.43 3.13
N LEU A 43 -1.95 1.22 3.24
CA LEU A 43 -2.86 1.44 2.12
C LEU A 43 -2.85 2.90 1.66
N ASN A 44 -2.78 3.86 2.60
CA ASN A 44 -2.64 5.28 2.29
C ASN A 44 -1.35 5.57 1.50
N LEU A 45 -0.22 4.98 1.91
CA LEU A 45 1.07 5.19 1.24
C LEU A 45 1.10 4.60 -0.17
N VAL A 46 0.41 3.48 -0.41
CA VAL A 46 0.41 2.77 -1.70
C VAL A 46 -0.62 3.35 -2.67
N MET A 47 -1.82 3.67 -2.18
CA MET A 47 -2.97 3.95 -3.03
C MET A 47 -3.51 5.37 -2.91
N GLY A 48 -3.06 6.13 -1.90
CA GLY A 48 -3.66 7.41 -1.50
C GLY A 48 -4.83 7.23 -0.54
N THR A 49 -5.16 8.30 0.20
CA THR A 49 -6.11 8.28 1.33
C THR A 49 -7.51 7.84 0.93
N ALA A 50 -8.06 8.40 -0.15
CA ALA A 50 -9.42 8.07 -0.61
C ALA A 50 -9.58 6.60 -1.03
N ALA A 51 -8.58 6.04 -1.73
CA ALA A 51 -8.63 4.65 -2.16
C ALA A 51 -8.46 3.69 -0.96
N ALA A 52 -7.67 4.06 0.04
CA ALA A 52 -7.49 3.28 1.25
C ALA A 52 -8.75 3.25 2.13
N GLU A 53 -9.48 4.37 2.23
CA GLU A 53 -10.75 4.43 2.97
C GLU A 53 -11.84 3.54 2.38
N VAL A 54 -11.87 3.42 1.04
CA VAL A 54 -12.77 2.47 0.35
C VAL A 54 -12.41 1.03 0.69
N GLU A 55 -11.13 0.65 0.61
CA GLU A 55 -10.68 -0.71 0.93
C GLU A 55 -10.87 -1.09 2.42
N LEU A 56 -10.90 -0.11 3.31
CA LEU A 56 -11.17 -0.34 4.74
C LEU A 56 -12.68 -0.32 5.08
N GLY A 57 -13.55 0.01 4.11
CA GLY A 57 -14.99 0.17 4.36
C GLY A 57 -15.33 1.39 5.22
N GLU A 58 -14.43 2.38 5.27
CA GLU A 58 -14.57 3.61 6.06
C GLU A 58 -15.08 4.80 5.21
N ALA A 59 -15.09 4.65 3.88
CA ALA A 59 -15.54 5.70 2.97
C ALA A 59 -17.04 5.97 3.13
N LYS A 60 -17.41 7.22 3.41
CA LYS A 60 -18.76 7.72 3.11
C LYS A 60 -18.86 7.81 1.59
N VAL A 61 -19.71 6.99 0.98
CA VAL A 61 -19.97 7.03 -0.46
C VAL A 61 -20.63 8.37 -0.79
N GLU A 62 -19.85 9.35 -1.25
CA GLU A 62 -20.41 10.42 -2.08
C GLU A 62 -20.48 9.89 -3.51
N GLU A 63 -21.71 9.65 -3.98
CA GLU A 63 -21.99 9.21 -5.35
C GLU A 63 -21.40 10.21 -6.36
N GLY A 64 -20.44 9.75 -7.19
CA GLY A 64 -20.09 10.42 -8.44
C GLY A 64 -18.64 10.80 -8.66
N ALA A 65 -17.76 10.70 -7.66
CA ALA A 65 -16.33 10.95 -7.87
C ALA A 65 -15.59 9.62 -8.18
N ALA A 66 -15.14 9.44 -9.42
CA ALA A 66 -14.22 8.36 -9.74
C ALA A 66 -12.95 8.54 -8.88
N PRO A 67 -12.49 7.50 -8.14
CA PRO A 67 -11.28 7.62 -7.36
C PRO A 67 -10.13 7.95 -8.32
N VAL A 68 -9.43 9.07 -8.08
CA VAL A 68 -8.22 9.41 -8.83
C VAL A 68 -7.13 8.46 -8.35
N VAL A 69 -7.06 7.31 -9.01
CA VAL A 69 -6.15 6.20 -8.72
C VAL A 69 -4.72 6.65 -9.07
N GLY A 70 -3.96 7.09 -8.06
CA GLY A 70 -2.49 7.10 -8.10
C GLY A 70 -1.78 8.39 -8.52
N ALA A 71 -2.46 9.54 -8.56
CA ALA A 71 -1.80 10.82 -8.89
C ALA A 71 -0.93 11.40 -7.75
N ASP A 72 -1.19 11.04 -6.49
CA ASP A 72 -0.66 11.79 -5.32
C ASP A 72 0.47 11.12 -4.54
N VAL A 73 0.98 9.97 -5.00
CA VAL A 73 2.09 9.28 -4.32
C VAL A 73 3.42 9.67 -4.97
N PRO A 74 4.34 10.34 -4.25
CA PRO A 74 5.63 10.73 -4.81
C PRO A 74 6.40 9.54 -5.39
N LEU A 75 7.04 9.71 -6.54
CA LEU A 75 7.75 8.63 -7.23
C LEU A 75 8.79 7.90 -6.35
N PRO A 76 9.59 8.57 -5.50
CA PRO A 76 10.49 7.88 -4.58
C PRO A 76 9.76 6.96 -3.59
N VAL A 77 8.57 7.34 -3.13
CA VAL A 77 7.71 6.52 -2.26
C VAL A 77 7.27 5.26 -3.01
N LYS A 78 6.76 5.39 -4.23
CA LYS A 78 6.33 4.25 -5.04
C LYS A 78 7.46 3.25 -5.27
N ARG A 79 8.65 3.74 -5.64
CA ARG A 79 9.84 2.90 -5.87
C ARG A 79 10.28 2.18 -4.60
N CYS A 80 10.21 2.86 -3.45
CA CYS A 80 10.53 2.27 -2.14
C CYS A 80 9.55 1.16 -1.78
N LEU A 81 8.25 1.45 -1.82
CA LEU A 81 7.19 0.48 -1.51
C LEU A 81 7.26 -0.76 -2.41
N ALA A 82 7.49 -0.57 -3.71
CA ALA A 82 7.67 -1.67 -4.65
C ALA A 82 8.88 -2.54 -4.30
N SER A 83 9.99 -1.93 -3.86
CA SER A 83 11.20 -2.67 -3.49
C SER A 83 11.02 -3.54 -2.25
N SER A 84 10.12 -3.17 -1.34
CA SER A 84 9.90 -3.88 -0.09
C SER A 84 8.63 -4.72 -0.05
N PHE A 85 7.81 -4.66 -1.12
CA PHE A 85 6.50 -5.27 -1.16
C PHE A 85 6.52 -6.78 -0.85
N HIS A 86 7.44 -7.52 -1.46
CA HIS A 86 7.59 -8.96 -1.20
C HIS A 86 7.93 -9.24 0.26
N THR A 87 8.82 -8.47 0.88
CA THR A 87 9.20 -8.63 2.29
C THR A 87 7.99 -8.41 3.19
N VAL A 88 7.16 -7.40 2.92
CA VAL A 88 5.90 -7.17 3.64
C VAL A 88 4.98 -8.39 3.49
N CYS A 89 4.73 -8.85 2.26
CA CYS A 89 3.90 -10.05 2.02
C CYS A 89 4.44 -11.30 2.72
N HIS A 90 5.76 -11.48 2.76
CA HIS A 90 6.40 -12.60 3.43
C HIS A 90 6.19 -12.56 4.94
N VAL A 91 6.40 -11.41 5.58
CA VAL A 91 6.22 -11.24 7.04
C VAL A 91 4.76 -11.41 7.45
N LEU A 92 3.82 -10.89 6.66
CA LEU A 92 2.40 -11.02 6.95
C LEU A 92 1.88 -12.46 6.81
N GLY A 93 2.57 -13.28 6.03
CA GLY A 93 2.14 -14.64 5.73
C GLY A 93 1.09 -14.69 4.62
N ARG A 94 1.02 -15.86 3.97
CA ARG A 94 0.21 -16.08 2.77
C ARG A 94 -1.27 -15.83 2.98
N ASP A 95 -1.78 -16.17 4.16
CA ASP A 95 -3.19 -16.05 4.52
C ASP A 95 -3.63 -14.60 4.74
N VAL A 96 -2.74 -13.73 5.24
CA VAL A 96 -3.02 -12.30 5.39
C VAL A 96 -2.82 -11.56 4.06
N ALA A 97 -1.75 -11.88 3.33
CA ALA A 97 -1.44 -11.19 2.07
C ALA A 97 -2.35 -11.62 0.90
N PHE A 98 -2.61 -12.92 0.79
CA PHE A 98 -3.27 -13.54 -0.36
C PHE A 98 -4.56 -14.29 0.01
N GLY A 99 -5.06 -14.09 1.23
CA GLY A 99 -6.22 -14.81 1.73
C GLY A 99 -5.90 -16.25 2.13
N SER A 100 -6.61 -16.76 3.13
CA SER A 100 -6.72 -18.21 3.31
C SER A 100 -7.51 -18.73 2.11
N GLY A 101 -7.01 -19.70 1.35
CA GLY A 101 -7.71 -20.28 0.19
C GLY A 101 -9.01 -21.02 0.53
N VAL A 102 -9.67 -20.65 1.62
CA VAL A 102 -10.89 -21.22 2.18
C VAL A 102 -11.82 -20.06 2.55
N GLY A 103 -12.80 -19.77 1.70
CA GLY A 103 -14.03 -19.09 2.11
C GLY A 103 -14.20 -17.60 1.80
N THR A 104 -13.33 -16.96 1.01
CA THR A 104 -13.72 -15.69 0.37
C THR A 104 -14.60 -16.00 -0.83
N ALA A 105 -15.65 -15.20 -1.07
CA ALA A 105 -16.46 -15.30 -2.28
C ALA A 105 -15.53 -15.46 -3.50
N ALA A 106 -15.85 -16.40 -4.38
CA ALA A 106 -14.95 -16.94 -5.41
C ALA A 106 -14.35 -15.90 -6.38
N ASP A 107 -14.77 -14.63 -6.30
CA ASP A 107 -14.43 -13.56 -7.24
C ASP A 107 -13.59 -12.41 -6.66
N GLU A 108 -13.40 -12.30 -5.33
CA GLU A 108 -12.66 -11.15 -4.79
C GLU A 108 -11.17 -11.45 -4.58
N LYS A 109 -10.33 -10.79 -5.41
CA LYS A 109 -8.88 -10.91 -5.29
C LYS A 109 -8.40 -10.31 -3.96
N PRO A 110 -7.43 -10.95 -3.27
CA PRO A 110 -6.83 -10.41 -2.06
C PRO A 110 -6.25 -9.02 -2.28
N VAL A 111 -6.35 -8.16 -1.27
CA VAL A 111 -5.93 -6.74 -1.35
C VAL A 111 -4.47 -6.58 -1.80
N MET A 112 -3.54 -7.40 -1.30
CA MET A 112 -2.14 -7.30 -1.71
C MET A 112 -1.95 -7.71 -3.17
N LEU A 113 -2.71 -8.71 -3.64
CA LEU A 113 -2.63 -9.14 -5.04
C LEU A 113 -3.17 -8.06 -5.97
N ARG A 114 -4.28 -7.40 -5.60
CA ARG A 114 -4.80 -6.24 -6.35
C ARG A 114 -3.80 -5.09 -6.37
N ILE A 115 -3.20 -4.75 -5.24
CA ILE A 115 -2.12 -3.75 -5.17
C ILE A 115 -0.97 -4.11 -6.12
N PHE A 116 -0.51 -5.37 -6.09
CA PHE A 116 0.56 -5.84 -6.94
C PHE A 116 0.23 -5.65 -8.43
N GLU A 117 -0.93 -6.12 -8.87
CA GLU A 117 -1.33 -6.07 -10.28
C GLU A 117 -1.69 -4.65 -10.75
N GLU A 118 -2.48 -3.93 -9.97
CA GLU A 118 -3.08 -2.66 -10.39
C GLU A 118 -2.17 -1.47 -10.13
N ARG A 119 -1.30 -1.53 -9.12
CA ARG A 119 -0.45 -0.39 -8.71
C ARG A 119 1.01 -0.55 -9.08
N PHE A 120 1.60 -1.73 -8.87
CA PHE A 120 3.02 -1.91 -9.16
C PHE A 120 3.28 -2.44 -10.57
N LEU A 121 2.61 -3.51 -10.97
CA LEU A 121 2.86 -4.16 -12.27
C LEU A 121 2.45 -3.27 -13.46
N ARG A 122 1.42 -2.45 -13.28
CA ARG A 122 0.90 -1.49 -14.26
C ARG A 122 1.44 -0.07 -14.10
N ASP A 123 2.38 0.18 -13.19
CA ASP A 123 2.95 1.53 -13.00
C ASP A 123 3.64 1.99 -14.29
N THR A 124 3.60 3.29 -14.58
CA THR A 124 4.25 3.87 -15.77
C THR A 124 5.77 3.95 -15.62
N ASP A 125 6.30 3.92 -14.39
CA ASP A 125 7.73 3.94 -14.10
C ASP A 125 8.34 2.53 -14.13
N ASP A 126 9.33 2.32 -15.00
CA ASP A 126 10.05 1.04 -15.12
C ASP A 126 10.73 0.60 -13.83
N THR A 127 11.24 1.54 -13.04
CA THR A 127 11.93 1.20 -11.79
C THR A 127 10.94 0.64 -10.77
N VAL A 128 9.73 1.17 -10.69
CA VAL A 128 8.64 0.61 -9.87
C VAL A 128 8.33 -0.83 -10.30
N ARG A 129 8.10 -1.07 -11.60
CA ARG A 129 7.81 -2.40 -12.14
C ARG A 129 8.94 -3.40 -11.88
N LEU A 130 10.18 -3.02 -12.15
CA LEU A 130 11.35 -3.87 -11.93
C LEU A 130 11.58 -4.14 -10.43
N ASN A 131 11.36 -3.15 -9.57
CA ASN A 131 11.53 -3.30 -8.13
C ASN A 131 10.56 -4.32 -7.54
N VAL A 132 9.32 -4.41 -8.02
CA VAL A 132 8.37 -5.40 -7.51
C VAL A 132 8.67 -6.80 -8.07
N LEU A 133 9.08 -6.89 -9.34
CA LEU A 133 9.35 -8.16 -10.01
C LEU A 133 10.62 -8.85 -9.52
N ARG A 134 11.71 -8.09 -9.31
CA ARG A 134 13.01 -8.65 -8.86
C ARG A 134 12.93 -9.36 -7.51
N ASN A 135 11.90 -9.05 -6.73
CA ASN A 135 11.71 -9.55 -5.39
C ASN A 135 10.73 -10.73 -5.36
N LEU A 136 10.18 -11.17 -6.50
CA LEU A 136 9.39 -12.40 -6.55
C LEU A 136 10.31 -13.62 -6.37
N PRO A 137 9.90 -14.63 -5.59
CA PRO A 137 10.66 -15.88 -5.49
C PRO A 137 10.76 -16.53 -6.87
N GLN A 138 11.97 -16.96 -7.23
CA GLN A 138 12.24 -17.74 -8.46
C GLN A 138 11.86 -19.20 -8.28
#